data_AF-A0A812STX1-F1
#
_entry.id   AF-A0A812STX1-F1
#
_cell.length_a   1.000
_cell.length_b   1.000
_cell.length_c   1.000
_cell.angle_alpha   90.00
_cell.angle_beta   90.00
_cell.angle_gamma   90.00
#
_symmetry.space_group_name_H-M   'P 1'
#
loop_
_entity.id
_entity.type
_entity.pdbx_description
1 polymer ?
#
loop_
_entity_poly.entity_id
_entity_poly.type
_entity_poly.pdbx_seq_one_letter_code
_entity_poly.pdbx_strand_id
1 'polypeptide(L)'
;MLPQPTLYTSMASGTASPGLPVPPVPQALDPNLEQFIRQGFLVLPPAGSPQLHSQIYSKAWAINAKGPEETWKLSDGVLRAIPELHQVLEVPHVRQALTSILGDGYMLHGHRHLHVSSENNQMWHKDSYWGFRKVRKHRPRWLMMLYYPQDTVIAMGPTCIMAGSQYWTKNTEHAECGEDILLPDSGVQSMFLPGSPSSQARCLLEAKANYLRQDANLVQELELTVSAGTCVLMHYDLFHRASSRKGSAAPERFLVKFQFLRTTEPCPASTQAVLQSPLGVPPSPPPAPLQLEAILEDLRAWYCGIQTERHGGISLLSERAKDAEILCGDYGEAEKVAAAYRLGRVGARQLLARALTADESTARAAAYGLTTAGPSAASAVLPLLSNASNRARRLAAFVVGETAKPEASTIATLGQALRSAGSSKEAQCELLEAIGLVGARARSLGQDDLCNSCMLEVLPYLEQSGATWAKTQTGECAAYAILLAVGLKGQVPPQVLAKLVGVITTKGDHLMANFASEVLRRSGTQPLQMQIAKQYILAGPPATSQAEPPAKRPTHTVQSHPVASFLRSSAVKVAPWTQPETKIASYVVRHSLKDPLGQDIKVDWPTPEVLLEPLTDPWTARMDTPYVSTS
;
A
#
# COMPACT_ATOMS: atom_id res chain seq x y z
N MET A 1 -38.45 -79.60 -31.79
CA MET A 1 -36.97 -79.60 -31.95
C MET A 1 -36.67 -79.33 -33.41
N LEU A 2 -35.64 -78.53 -33.70
CA LEU A 2 -35.22 -77.96 -35.00
C LEU A 2 -35.88 -76.59 -35.38
N PRO A 3 -35.15 -75.71 -36.13
CA PRO A 3 -34.78 -74.37 -35.65
C PRO A 3 -35.00 -73.18 -36.63
N GLN A 4 -34.69 -71.95 -36.12
CA GLN A 4 -34.46 -70.62 -36.77
C GLN A 4 -35.67 -69.94 -37.49
N PRO A 5 -35.80 -68.59 -37.61
CA PRO A 5 -34.72 -67.59 -37.76
C PRO A 5 -34.88 -66.15 -37.16
N THR A 6 -33.72 -65.45 -37.10
CA THR A 6 -33.41 -64.00 -37.27
C THR A 6 -34.18 -62.89 -36.53
N LEU A 7 -33.44 -62.02 -35.82
CA LEU A 7 -33.74 -60.60 -35.72
C LEU A 7 -32.47 -59.73 -35.69
N TYR A 8 -32.53 -58.64 -36.46
CA TYR A 8 -31.57 -57.55 -36.59
C TYR A 8 -31.36 -56.80 -35.26
N THR A 9 -30.12 -56.39 -34.97
CA THR A 9 -29.84 -55.35 -33.95
C THR A 9 -29.08 -54.19 -34.56
N SER A 10 -29.72 -53.02 -34.50
CA SER A 10 -29.21 -51.70 -34.86
C SER A 10 -28.71 -50.96 -33.61
N MET A 11 -27.66 -50.17 -33.80
CA MET A 11 -26.87 -49.46 -32.80
C MET A 11 -27.61 -48.36 -32.03
N ALA A 12 -27.22 -48.16 -30.77
CA ALA A 12 -27.30 -46.87 -30.08
C ALA A 12 -25.99 -46.64 -29.29
N SER A 13 -25.24 -45.62 -29.68
CA SER A 13 -24.03 -45.11 -29.05
C SER A 13 -24.37 -44.15 -27.90
N GLY A 14 -23.89 -44.42 -26.69
CA GLY A 14 -23.94 -43.50 -25.56
C GLY A 14 -22.53 -43.07 -25.15
N THR A 15 -22.19 -41.80 -25.36
CA THR A 15 -20.94 -41.18 -24.90
C THR A 15 -21.13 -40.60 -23.50
N ALA A 16 -20.24 -40.97 -22.58
CA ALA A 16 -20.22 -40.50 -21.19
C ALA A 16 -19.75 -39.04 -21.09
N SER A 17 -20.40 -38.25 -20.24
CA SER A 17 -19.98 -36.88 -19.91
C SER A 17 -18.62 -36.87 -19.19
N PRO A 18 -17.69 -35.96 -19.53
CA PRO A 18 -16.43 -35.83 -18.81
C PRO A 18 -16.67 -35.23 -17.42
N GLY A 19 -16.15 -35.90 -16.39
CA GLY A 19 -16.20 -35.44 -15.00
C GLY A 19 -15.50 -34.10 -14.82
N LEU A 20 -16.07 -33.26 -13.94
CA LEU A 20 -15.49 -31.98 -13.53
C LEU A 20 -14.05 -32.20 -13.01
N PRO A 21 -13.06 -31.39 -13.44
CA PRO A 21 -11.70 -31.50 -12.94
C PRO A 21 -11.66 -31.19 -11.45
N VAL A 22 -11.06 -32.09 -10.68
CA VAL A 22 -10.71 -31.88 -9.27
C VAL A 22 -9.79 -30.64 -9.20
N PRO A 23 -10.08 -29.64 -8.35
CA PRO A 23 -9.21 -28.48 -8.23
C PRO A 23 -7.81 -28.93 -7.79
N PRO A 24 -6.73 -28.38 -8.36
CA PRO A 24 -5.38 -28.74 -7.96
C PRO A 24 -5.21 -28.44 -6.46
N VAL A 25 -4.66 -29.40 -5.72
CA VAL A 25 -4.20 -29.19 -4.34
C VAL A 25 -3.23 -28.01 -4.36
N PRO A 26 -3.38 -26.99 -3.49
CA PRO A 26 -2.44 -25.88 -3.45
C PRO A 26 -1.03 -26.42 -3.22
N GLN A 27 -0.17 -26.31 -4.23
CA GLN A 27 1.26 -26.60 -4.05
C GLN A 27 1.85 -25.54 -3.11
N ALA A 28 2.70 -25.97 -2.18
CA ALA A 28 3.33 -25.06 -1.22
C ALA A 28 4.16 -23.99 -1.95
N LEU A 29 4.12 -22.75 -1.45
CA LEU A 29 4.98 -21.68 -1.94
C LEU A 29 6.45 -21.99 -1.65
N ASP A 30 7.34 -21.39 -2.44
CA ASP A 30 8.76 -21.33 -2.10
C ASP A 30 8.96 -20.79 -0.65
N PRO A 31 9.82 -21.40 0.18
CA PRO A 31 10.00 -20.99 1.57
C PRO A 31 10.42 -19.53 1.76
N ASN A 32 11.15 -18.93 0.82
CA ASN A 32 11.54 -17.53 0.90
C ASN A 32 10.39 -16.62 0.47
N LEU A 33 9.58 -17.02 -0.49
CA LEU A 33 8.33 -16.31 -0.77
C LEU A 33 7.37 -16.36 0.43
N GLU A 34 7.28 -17.51 1.10
CA GLU A 34 6.53 -17.68 2.35
C GLU A 34 7.08 -16.80 3.48
N GLN A 35 8.41 -16.72 3.63
CA GLN A 35 9.06 -15.77 4.55
C GLN A 35 8.71 -14.32 4.19
N PHE A 36 8.78 -13.96 2.91
CA PHE A 36 8.48 -12.61 2.45
C PHE A 36 7.05 -12.19 2.79
N ILE A 37 6.04 -13.04 2.55
CA ILE A 37 4.66 -12.70 2.91
C ILE A 37 4.45 -12.68 4.43
N ARG A 38 5.22 -13.44 5.22
CA ARG A 38 5.12 -13.38 6.70
C ARG A 38 5.77 -12.14 7.27
N GLN A 39 6.99 -11.84 6.86
CA GLN A 39 7.86 -10.83 7.47
C GLN A 39 7.93 -9.51 6.70
N GLY A 40 7.54 -9.52 5.43
CA GLY A 40 7.55 -8.36 4.54
C GLY A 40 8.92 -8.00 3.97
N PHE A 41 9.94 -8.85 4.12
CA PHE A 41 11.27 -8.62 3.55
C PHE A 41 12.04 -9.91 3.27
N LEU A 42 13.08 -9.81 2.44
CA LEU A 42 14.11 -10.83 2.19
C LEU A 42 15.50 -10.21 2.12
N VAL A 43 16.49 -10.89 2.70
CA VAL A 43 17.91 -10.50 2.62
C VAL A 43 18.61 -11.45 1.65
N LEU A 44 18.96 -10.96 0.46
CA LEU A 44 19.59 -11.76 -0.58
C LEU A 44 21.11 -11.82 -0.37
N PRO A 45 21.79 -12.89 -0.85
CA PRO A 45 23.25 -12.93 -0.85
C PRO A 45 23.85 -11.79 -1.70
N PRO A 46 25.13 -11.41 -1.46
CA PRO A 46 25.81 -10.37 -2.21
C PRO A 46 25.66 -10.50 -3.73
N ALA A 47 25.23 -9.42 -4.37
CA ALA A 47 24.89 -9.37 -5.78
C ALA A 47 26.09 -8.98 -6.66
N GLY A 48 27.02 -9.92 -6.85
CA GLY A 48 28.20 -9.73 -7.71
C GLY A 48 29.50 -9.97 -6.96
N SER A 49 30.60 -9.39 -7.46
CA SER A 49 31.93 -9.56 -6.88
C SER A 49 32.26 -8.47 -5.84
N PRO A 50 33.15 -8.75 -4.87
CA PRO A 50 33.67 -7.73 -3.95
C PRO A 50 34.26 -6.50 -4.65
N GLN A 51 34.86 -6.68 -5.82
CA GLN A 51 35.41 -5.59 -6.64
C GLN A 51 34.30 -4.68 -7.17
N LEU A 52 33.18 -5.25 -7.64
CA LEU A 52 32.02 -4.48 -8.09
C LEU A 52 31.47 -3.61 -6.96
N HIS A 53 31.30 -4.18 -5.77
CA HIS A 53 30.78 -3.46 -4.60
C HIS A 53 31.71 -2.32 -4.18
N SER A 54 33.02 -2.58 -4.17
CA SER A 54 34.05 -1.59 -3.88
C SER A 54 34.04 -0.43 -4.89
N GLN A 55 33.89 -0.73 -6.19
CA GLN A 55 33.78 0.31 -7.23
C GLN A 55 32.53 1.18 -7.04
N ILE A 56 31.38 0.56 -6.76
CA ILE A 56 30.14 1.30 -6.50
C ILE A 56 30.29 2.17 -5.25
N TYR A 57 30.86 1.63 -4.17
CA TYR A 57 31.13 2.37 -2.94
C TYR A 57 32.02 3.60 -3.20
N SER A 58 33.14 3.44 -3.91
CA SER A 58 34.04 4.55 -4.22
C SER A 58 33.34 5.66 -5.01
N LYS A 59 32.45 5.32 -5.95
CA LYS A 59 31.66 6.31 -6.70
C LYS A 59 30.62 7.00 -5.83
N ALA A 60 29.88 6.26 -5.02
CA ALA A 60 28.91 6.81 -4.07
C ALA A 60 29.58 7.78 -3.09
N TRP A 61 30.76 7.41 -2.58
CA TRP A 61 31.56 8.26 -1.71
C TRP A 61 32.05 9.52 -2.44
N ALA A 62 32.60 9.39 -3.65
CA ALA A 62 33.08 10.53 -4.43
C ALA A 62 31.96 11.51 -4.81
N ILE A 63 30.73 11.00 -4.99
CA ILE A 63 29.53 11.81 -5.15
C ILE A 63 29.23 12.58 -3.86
N ASN A 64 29.15 11.89 -2.73
CA ASN A 64 28.80 12.52 -1.45
C ASN A 64 29.86 13.52 -0.97
N ALA A 65 31.12 13.27 -1.29
CA ALA A 65 32.23 14.19 -1.01
C ALA A 65 32.07 15.56 -1.68
N LYS A 66 31.23 15.69 -2.72
CA LYS A 66 30.90 16.98 -3.34
C LYS A 66 29.85 17.78 -2.56
N GLY A 67 29.22 17.16 -1.56
CA GLY A 67 28.22 17.75 -0.69
C GLY A 67 26.84 17.10 -0.80
N PRO A 68 25.98 17.28 0.23
CA PRO A 68 24.64 16.68 0.27
C PRO A 68 23.71 17.19 -0.84
N GLU A 69 23.92 18.41 -1.33
CA GLU A 69 23.15 18.97 -2.45
C GLU A 69 23.40 18.21 -3.77
N GLU A 70 24.65 17.83 -4.04
CA GLU A 70 25.01 17.07 -5.25
C GLU A 70 24.49 15.63 -5.17
N THR A 71 24.51 15.03 -3.99
CA THR A 71 23.88 13.72 -3.75
C THR A 71 22.37 13.77 -3.95
N TRP A 72 21.72 14.84 -3.49
CA TRP A 72 20.28 15.04 -3.68
C TRP A 72 19.92 15.26 -5.15
N LYS A 73 20.67 16.12 -5.87
CA LYS A 73 20.50 16.40 -7.31
C LYS A 73 20.58 15.14 -8.17
N LEU A 74 21.30 14.11 -7.70
CA LEU A 74 21.42 12.86 -8.40
C LEU A 74 20.17 12.00 -8.37
N SER A 75 19.31 12.14 -7.34
CA SER A 75 18.12 11.32 -7.07
C SER A 75 17.87 10.20 -8.09
N ASP A 76 16.99 10.44 -9.05
CA ASP A 76 16.51 9.43 -10.00
C ASP A 76 17.53 9.10 -11.12
N GLY A 77 18.59 9.92 -11.23
CA GLY A 77 19.73 9.76 -12.12
C GLY A 77 20.87 8.90 -11.56
N VAL A 78 20.70 8.23 -10.41
CA VAL A 78 21.76 7.42 -9.78
C VAL A 78 22.34 6.33 -10.70
N LEU A 79 21.52 5.67 -11.53
CA LEU A 79 21.99 4.66 -12.48
C LEU A 79 22.91 5.24 -13.57
N ARG A 80 22.71 6.50 -13.95
CA ARG A 80 23.60 7.20 -14.89
C ARG A 80 24.93 7.53 -14.23
N ALA A 81 24.90 7.94 -12.96
CA ALA A 81 26.10 8.32 -12.23
C ALA A 81 26.92 7.11 -11.75
N ILE A 82 26.27 5.98 -11.49
CA ILE A 82 26.88 4.72 -11.10
C ILE A 82 26.35 3.58 -11.99
N PRO A 83 26.82 3.46 -13.24
CA PRO A 83 26.33 2.46 -14.21
C PRO A 83 26.53 1.01 -13.75
N GLU A 84 27.48 0.75 -12.88
CA GLU A 84 27.75 -0.57 -12.29
C GLU A 84 26.55 -1.15 -11.53
N LEU A 85 25.61 -0.30 -11.08
CA LEU A 85 24.36 -0.75 -10.48
C LEU A 85 23.49 -1.59 -11.43
N HIS A 86 23.65 -1.44 -12.74
CA HIS A 86 22.98 -2.34 -13.71
C HIS A 86 23.42 -3.80 -13.51
N GLN A 87 24.70 -4.03 -13.22
CA GLN A 87 25.22 -5.39 -13.00
C GLN A 87 24.59 -6.02 -11.75
N VAL A 88 24.39 -5.24 -10.68
CA VAL A 88 23.69 -5.66 -9.46
C VAL A 88 22.24 -6.07 -9.75
N LEU A 89 21.53 -5.26 -10.53
CA LEU A 89 20.13 -5.49 -10.91
C LEU A 89 19.95 -6.69 -11.85
N GLU A 90 21.01 -7.08 -12.56
CA GLU A 90 21.00 -8.18 -13.53
C GLU A 90 21.45 -9.53 -12.95
N VAL A 91 21.97 -9.55 -11.71
CA VAL A 91 22.39 -10.80 -11.05
C VAL A 91 21.23 -11.80 -10.99
N PRO A 92 21.44 -13.07 -11.40
CA PRO A 92 20.35 -14.04 -11.55
C PRO A 92 19.47 -14.22 -10.31
N HIS A 93 20.04 -14.36 -9.11
CA HIS A 93 19.25 -14.54 -7.88
C HIS A 93 18.46 -13.30 -7.48
N VAL A 94 18.96 -12.10 -7.80
CA VAL A 94 18.22 -10.83 -7.61
C VAL A 94 17.02 -10.79 -8.53
N ARG A 95 17.22 -11.08 -9.83
CA ARG A 95 16.13 -11.12 -10.81
C ARG A 95 15.09 -12.17 -10.46
N GLN A 96 15.53 -13.35 -10.05
CA GLN A 96 14.66 -14.44 -9.66
C GLN A 96 13.79 -14.06 -8.45
N ALA A 97 14.37 -13.47 -7.40
CA ALA A 97 13.62 -13.01 -6.23
C ALA A 97 12.60 -11.91 -6.58
N LEU A 98 12.98 -10.95 -7.42
CA LEU A 98 12.06 -9.93 -7.94
C LEU A 98 10.91 -10.55 -8.73
N THR A 99 11.20 -11.48 -9.64
CA THR A 99 10.19 -12.20 -10.42
C THR A 99 9.25 -13.03 -9.53
N SER A 100 9.77 -13.75 -8.54
CA SER A 100 8.92 -14.56 -7.64
C SER A 100 7.98 -13.70 -6.80
N ILE A 101 8.42 -12.50 -6.36
CA ILE A 101 7.58 -11.60 -5.56
C ILE A 101 6.61 -10.79 -6.41
N LEU A 102 7.04 -10.28 -7.57
CA LEU A 102 6.29 -9.30 -8.40
C LEU A 102 5.71 -9.88 -9.70
N GLY A 103 5.99 -11.14 -10.02
CA GLY A 103 5.62 -11.76 -11.30
C GLY A 103 6.55 -11.37 -12.45
N ASP A 104 6.30 -11.99 -13.60
CA ASP A 104 7.08 -11.75 -14.81
C ASP A 104 6.92 -10.32 -15.32
N GLY A 105 8.01 -9.81 -15.90
CA GLY A 105 8.01 -8.48 -16.49
C GLY A 105 7.73 -7.37 -15.47
N TYR A 106 8.11 -7.52 -14.21
CA TYR A 106 8.14 -6.39 -13.28
C TYR A 106 8.90 -5.19 -13.90
N MET A 107 8.53 -3.97 -13.49
CA MET A 107 9.16 -2.75 -13.97
C MET A 107 10.03 -2.14 -12.89
N LEU A 108 11.25 -1.72 -13.22
CA LEU A 108 12.06 -0.85 -12.36
C LEU A 108 11.54 0.59 -12.51
N HIS A 109 11.00 1.16 -11.44
CA HIS A 109 10.51 2.53 -11.41
C HIS A 109 11.63 3.54 -11.61
N GLY A 110 11.29 4.74 -12.10
CA GLY A 110 12.24 5.83 -12.30
C GLY A 110 12.75 6.43 -10.99
N HIS A 111 11.93 6.38 -9.93
CA HIS A 111 12.31 6.91 -8.62
C HIS A 111 13.33 6.00 -7.93
N ARG A 112 14.54 6.54 -7.75
CA ARG A 112 15.71 5.84 -7.21
C ARG A 112 16.52 6.85 -6.41
N HIS A 113 17.25 6.41 -5.40
CA HIS A 113 18.00 7.37 -4.58
C HIS A 113 19.22 6.74 -3.93
N LEU A 114 20.33 7.49 -3.92
CA LEU A 114 21.50 7.19 -3.09
C LEU A 114 21.27 7.82 -1.71
N HIS A 115 21.02 7.00 -0.70
CA HIS A 115 20.92 7.51 0.67
C HIS A 115 22.24 7.38 1.41
N VAL A 116 22.51 8.38 2.25
CA VAL A 116 23.65 8.43 3.16
C VAL A 116 23.11 8.50 4.59
N SER A 117 23.69 7.73 5.51
CA SER A 117 23.35 7.81 6.94
C SER A 117 23.58 9.23 7.49
N SER A 118 22.74 9.65 8.41
CA SER A 118 22.91 10.91 9.15
C SER A 118 23.02 10.66 10.66
N GLU A 119 23.32 11.71 11.42
CA GLU A 119 23.32 11.67 12.89
C GLU A 119 21.91 11.73 13.49
N ASN A 120 20.88 11.93 12.66
CA ASN A 120 19.49 11.97 13.09
C ASN A 120 18.79 10.63 12.87
N ASN A 121 17.95 10.23 13.82
CA ASN A 121 17.01 9.14 13.61
C ASN A 121 15.85 9.60 12.71
N GLN A 122 15.41 8.69 11.85
CA GLN A 122 14.08 8.79 11.26
C GLN A 122 13.04 8.16 12.17
N MET A 123 11.81 8.67 12.11
CA MET A 123 10.64 8.00 12.64
C MET A 123 10.33 6.74 11.84
N TRP A 124 9.62 5.81 12.48
CA TRP A 124 9.04 4.68 11.79
C TRP A 124 8.04 5.16 10.75
N HIS A 125 8.28 4.83 9.49
CA HIS A 125 7.41 5.26 8.40
C HIS A 125 7.16 4.17 7.36
N LYS A 126 6.04 4.31 6.64
CA LYS A 126 5.83 3.69 5.32
C LYS A 126 5.97 4.78 4.27
N ASP A 127 6.71 4.49 3.22
CA ASP A 127 6.99 5.44 2.15
C ASP A 127 5.71 5.84 1.39
N SER A 128 5.70 7.07 0.88
CA SER A 128 4.82 7.50 -0.20
C SER A 128 5.58 8.35 -1.19
N TYR A 129 5.74 7.82 -2.40
CA TYR A 129 6.26 8.56 -3.53
C TYR A 129 5.26 9.59 -4.08
N TRP A 130 3.97 9.36 -3.87
CA TRP A 130 2.88 10.12 -4.51
C TRP A 130 2.60 11.47 -3.86
N GLY A 131 3.25 11.83 -2.75
CA GLY A 131 2.92 13.03 -1.98
C GLY A 131 1.50 13.05 -1.37
N PHE A 132 0.72 11.98 -1.56
CA PHE A 132 -0.55 11.69 -0.91
C PHE A 132 -0.61 10.20 -0.57
N ARG A 133 -1.58 9.80 0.25
CA ARG A 133 -1.72 8.41 0.70
C ARG A 133 -2.59 7.61 -0.27
N LYS A 134 -1.97 6.72 -1.07
CA LYS A 134 -2.68 5.67 -1.82
C LYS A 134 -3.22 4.60 -0.87
N VAL A 135 -4.15 3.77 -1.37
CA VAL A 135 -4.57 2.58 -0.64
C VAL A 135 -3.35 1.68 -0.45
N ARG A 136 -3.06 1.33 0.82
CA ARG A 136 -1.99 0.37 1.17
C ARG A 136 -2.40 -1.01 0.68
N LYS A 137 -1.52 -1.75 0.01
CA LYS A 137 -1.89 -2.99 -0.70
C LYS A 137 -1.20 -4.19 -0.07
N HIS A 138 -1.99 -5.13 0.44
CA HIS A 138 -1.45 -6.37 1.03
C HIS A 138 -0.81 -7.29 -0.01
N ARG A 139 -1.32 -7.25 -1.25
CA ARG A 139 -0.68 -7.88 -2.41
C ARG A 139 0.41 -6.92 -2.90
N PRO A 140 1.67 -7.38 -3.05
CA PRO A 140 2.77 -6.50 -3.45
C PRO A 140 2.60 -6.07 -4.91
N ARG A 141 1.99 -4.90 -5.08
CA ARG A 141 2.00 -4.13 -6.34
C ARG A 141 3.30 -3.36 -6.50
N TRP A 142 3.88 -2.95 -5.38
CA TRP A 142 5.15 -2.23 -5.28
C TRP A 142 6.11 -2.98 -4.36
N LEU A 143 7.39 -2.89 -4.66
CA LEU A 143 8.48 -3.44 -3.86
C LEU A 143 9.61 -2.42 -3.78
N MET A 144 10.27 -2.34 -2.64
CA MET A 144 11.52 -1.62 -2.49
C MET A 144 12.70 -2.60 -2.44
N MET A 145 13.82 -2.22 -3.04
CA MET A 145 15.11 -2.90 -2.82
C MET A 145 16.12 -1.90 -2.27
N LEU A 146 16.78 -2.29 -1.18
CA LEU A 146 17.89 -1.56 -0.60
C LEU A 146 19.18 -2.32 -0.91
N TYR A 147 20.06 -1.72 -1.70
CA TYR A 147 21.37 -2.28 -2.02
C TYR A 147 22.47 -1.59 -1.21
N TYR A 148 23.35 -2.37 -0.57
CA TYR A 148 24.40 -1.89 0.31
C TYR A 148 25.77 -2.14 -0.34
N PRO A 149 26.52 -1.13 -0.79
CA PRO A 149 27.81 -1.32 -1.44
C PRO A 149 28.97 -1.59 -0.46
N GLN A 150 28.69 -1.61 0.84
CA GLN A 150 29.67 -1.77 1.92
C GLN A 150 29.08 -2.62 3.06
N ASP A 151 29.96 -3.17 3.90
CA ASP A 151 29.54 -3.78 5.16
C ASP A 151 28.83 -2.73 6.03
N THR A 152 27.68 -3.10 6.57
CA THR A 152 26.88 -2.25 7.44
C THR A 152 26.97 -2.74 8.87
N VAL A 153 27.40 -1.87 9.77
CA VAL A 153 27.48 -2.13 11.21
C VAL A 153 26.58 -1.15 11.98
N ILE A 154 26.22 -1.51 13.22
CA ILE A 154 25.36 -0.67 14.09
C ILE A 154 25.89 0.76 14.22
N ALA A 155 27.22 0.95 14.29
CA ALA A 155 27.80 2.29 14.43
C ALA A 155 27.49 3.24 13.26
N MET A 156 27.20 2.71 12.07
CA MET A 156 26.95 3.51 10.86
C MET A 156 25.50 4.04 10.76
N GLY A 157 24.61 3.70 11.69
CA GLY A 157 23.19 4.01 11.56
C GLY A 157 22.51 3.12 10.51
N PRO A 158 22.36 1.80 10.78
CA PRO A 158 21.71 0.88 9.87
C PRO A 158 20.24 1.28 9.59
N THR A 159 19.70 0.75 8.48
CA THR A 159 18.24 0.73 8.31
C THR A 159 17.65 -0.23 9.34
N CYS A 160 16.57 0.18 9.99
CA CYS A 160 15.77 -0.66 10.88
C CYS A 160 14.41 -0.95 10.22
N ILE A 161 13.90 -2.16 10.42
CA ILE A 161 12.61 -2.62 9.89
C ILE A 161 11.72 -3.17 11.01
N MET A 162 10.41 -3.00 10.88
CA MET A 162 9.42 -3.74 11.67
C MET A 162 8.87 -4.90 10.83
N ALA A 163 9.51 -6.06 10.92
CA ALA A 163 9.08 -7.27 10.22
C ALA A 163 7.64 -7.66 10.60
N GLY A 164 6.80 -7.99 9.61
CA GLY A 164 5.39 -8.36 9.78
C GLY A 164 4.41 -7.17 9.77
N SER A 165 4.90 -5.93 9.68
CA SER A 165 4.07 -4.72 9.78
C SER A 165 3.36 -4.30 8.48
N GLN A 166 3.58 -5.02 7.38
CA GLN A 166 3.05 -4.67 6.06
C GLN A 166 1.53 -4.69 5.97
N TYR A 167 0.85 -5.45 6.85
CA TYR A 167 -0.60 -5.63 6.86
C TYR A 167 -1.37 -4.72 7.81
N TRP A 168 -0.66 -3.93 8.63
CA TRP A 168 -1.28 -3.07 9.63
C TRP A 168 -0.88 -1.62 9.38
N THR A 169 -1.86 -0.73 9.44
CA THR A 169 -1.66 0.71 9.28
C THR A 169 -2.40 1.45 10.39
N LYS A 170 -2.25 2.77 10.41
CA LYS A 170 -2.93 3.66 11.33
C LYS A 170 -3.92 4.54 10.57
N ASN A 171 -4.83 5.15 11.30
CA ASN A 171 -5.75 6.11 10.71
C ASN A 171 -5.02 7.42 10.40
N THR A 172 -4.93 7.77 9.13
CA THR A 172 -4.24 8.98 8.63
C THR A 172 -4.87 9.54 7.37
N GLU A 173 -6.11 9.17 7.01
CA GLU A 173 -6.74 9.66 5.78
C GLU A 173 -7.00 11.17 5.77
N HIS A 174 -6.86 11.84 6.92
CA HIS A 174 -6.90 13.30 7.06
C HIS A 174 -5.51 13.94 7.17
N ALA A 175 -4.42 13.16 7.08
CA ALA A 175 -3.06 13.70 7.14
C ALA A 175 -2.68 14.35 5.79
N GLU A 176 -2.01 15.50 5.86
CA GLU A 176 -1.50 16.21 4.68
C GLU A 176 -0.26 15.53 4.05
N CYS A 177 0.28 14.50 4.70
CA CYS A 177 1.42 13.72 4.20
C CYS A 177 0.96 12.35 3.68
N GLY A 178 1.63 11.87 2.62
CA GLY A 178 1.33 10.56 2.04
C GLY A 178 1.90 9.39 2.83
N GLU A 179 2.95 9.66 3.61
CA GLU A 179 3.67 8.71 4.44
C GLU A 179 2.86 8.33 5.69
N ASP A 180 2.86 7.04 6.04
CA ASP A 180 2.35 6.63 7.36
C ASP A 180 3.50 6.79 8.34
N ILE A 181 3.52 7.85 9.17
CA ILE A 181 4.60 8.07 10.16
C ILE A 181 4.09 7.72 11.56
N LEU A 182 4.64 6.73 12.25
CA LEU A 182 4.24 6.46 13.64
C LEU A 182 4.69 7.62 14.54
N LEU A 183 3.73 8.27 15.19
CA LEU A 183 3.97 9.44 16.01
C LEU A 183 3.98 9.02 17.50
N PRO A 184 4.87 9.61 18.31
CA PRO A 184 4.74 9.54 19.76
C PRO A 184 3.48 10.29 20.23
N ASP A 185 3.06 10.08 21.49
CA ASP A 185 1.94 10.83 22.09
C ASP A 185 2.19 12.34 22.13
N SER A 186 3.46 12.74 22.11
CA SER A 186 3.87 14.15 22.00
C SER A 186 3.52 14.80 20.64
N GLY A 187 3.05 14.04 19.64
CA GLY A 187 2.50 14.57 18.40
C GLY A 187 3.52 15.13 17.41
N VAL A 188 4.80 14.74 17.49
CA VAL A 188 5.87 15.23 16.59
C VAL A 188 5.63 14.80 15.14
N GLN A 189 5.16 15.70 14.27
CA GLN A 189 4.78 15.43 12.87
C GLN A 189 5.96 15.47 11.86
N SER A 190 7.16 15.06 12.27
CA SER A 190 8.35 15.07 11.40
C SER A 190 8.86 13.65 11.17
N MET A 191 9.28 13.37 9.94
CA MET A 191 10.01 12.13 9.63
C MET A 191 11.38 12.09 10.31
N PHE A 192 12.00 13.25 10.56
CA PHE A 192 13.27 13.36 11.26
C PHE A 192 13.03 13.79 12.70
N LEU A 193 13.56 13.01 13.64
CA LEU A 193 13.42 13.31 15.05
C LEU A 193 14.40 14.41 15.48
N PRO A 194 13.90 15.52 16.06
CA PRO A 194 14.76 16.51 16.67
C PRO A 194 15.21 16.07 18.08
N GLY A 195 16.23 16.75 18.60
CA GLY A 195 16.67 16.62 19.99
C GLY A 195 17.79 15.60 20.21
N SER A 196 18.14 15.41 21.48
CA SER A 196 19.20 14.50 21.92
C SER A 196 18.95 13.03 21.55
N PRO A 197 19.98 12.17 21.42
CA PRO A 197 19.79 10.73 21.19
C PRO A 197 18.82 10.06 22.17
N SER A 198 18.85 10.44 23.46
CA SER A 198 17.96 9.90 24.48
C SER A 198 16.50 10.28 24.27
N SER A 199 16.22 11.53 23.86
CA SER A 199 14.85 11.95 23.53
C SER A 199 14.36 11.27 22.25
N GLN A 200 15.24 11.12 21.25
CA GLN A 200 14.90 10.41 20.01
C GLN A 200 14.53 8.94 20.27
N ALA A 201 15.30 8.24 21.10
CA ALA A 201 15.04 6.86 21.49
C ALA A 201 13.71 6.70 22.22
N ARG A 202 13.37 7.64 23.11
CA ARG A 202 12.08 7.65 23.81
C ARG A 202 10.89 7.81 22.84
N CYS A 203 10.98 8.76 21.90
CA CYS A 203 9.93 8.96 20.89
C CYS A 203 9.70 7.70 20.04
N LEU A 204 10.78 6.99 19.67
CA LEU A 204 10.68 5.72 18.92
C LEU A 204 9.98 4.62 19.73
N LEU A 205 10.28 4.53 21.03
CA LEU A 205 9.67 3.55 21.93
C LEU A 205 8.17 3.83 22.11
N GLU A 206 7.80 5.08 22.36
CA GLU A 206 6.41 5.53 22.47
C GLU A 206 5.63 5.26 21.18
N ALA A 207 6.16 5.68 20.02
CA ALA A 207 5.52 5.48 18.73
C ALA A 207 5.27 3.99 18.43
N LYS A 208 6.20 3.11 18.82
CA LYS A 208 6.06 1.65 18.69
C LYS A 208 4.99 1.09 19.64
N ALA A 209 5.00 1.50 20.91
CA ALA A 209 3.98 1.09 21.87
C ALA A 209 2.57 1.50 21.40
N ASN A 210 2.43 2.71 20.88
CA ASN A 210 1.19 3.25 20.34
C ASN A 210 0.67 2.54 19.09
N TYR A 211 1.56 1.95 18.30
CA TYR A 211 1.17 1.18 17.13
C TYR A 211 0.75 -0.24 17.50
N LEU A 212 1.48 -0.88 18.43
CA LEU A 212 1.22 -2.26 18.81
C LEU A 212 0.10 -2.43 19.82
N ARG A 213 -0.29 -1.35 20.53
CA ARG A 213 -1.33 -1.13 21.56
C ARG A 213 -1.56 -2.24 22.60
N GLN A 214 -1.59 -3.53 22.24
CA GLN A 214 -1.78 -4.67 23.15
C GLN A 214 -1.08 -5.97 22.71
N ASP A 215 -0.54 -6.08 21.48
CA ASP A 215 0.02 -7.35 20.97
C ASP A 215 1.47 -7.19 20.49
N ALA A 216 2.40 -7.34 21.44
CA ALA A 216 3.84 -7.21 21.20
C ALA A 216 4.40 -8.28 20.24
N ASN A 217 3.61 -9.30 19.89
CA ASN A 217 4.04 -10.41 19.04
C ASN A 217 3.69 -10.20 17.55
N LEU A 218 3.00 -9.10 17.20
CA LEU A 218 2.60 -8.84 15.80
C LEU A 218 3.76 -8.48 14.88
N VAL A 219 4.81 -7.86 15.42
CA VAL A 219 5.95 -7.39 14.63
C VAL A 219 7.27 -7.61 15.36
N GLN A 220 8.35 -7.74 14.60
CA GLN A 220 9.71 -7.81 15.14
C GLN A 220 10.55 -6.63 14.63
N GLU A 221 11.23 -5.93 15.53
CA GLU A 221 12.21 -4.91 15.14
C GLU A 221 13.55 -5.56 14.81
N LEU A 222 14.12 -5.20 13.67
CA LEU A 222 15.42 -5.69 13.20
C LEU A 222 16.28 -4.53 12.72
N GLU A 223 17.54 -4.51 13.15
CA GLU A 223 18.57 -3.59 12.65
C GLU A 223 19.42 -4.31 11.59
N LEU A 224 19.44 -3.78 10.37
CA LEU A 224 20.07 -4.46 9.24
C LEU A 224 21.60 -4.25 9.26
N THR A 225 22.32 -5.25 9.79
CA THR A 225 23.77 -5.39 9.61
C THR A 225 24.04 -6.45 8.56
N VAL A 226 24.61 -6.04 7.44
CA VAL A 226 24.73 -6.87 6.23
C VAL A 226 26.10 -6.67 5.60
N SER A 227 26.59 -7.69 4.90
CA SER A 227 27.85 -7.58 4.14
C SER A 227 27.67 -6.72 2.89
N ALA A 228 28.77 -6.16 2.39
CA ALA A 228 28.84 -5.48 1.12
C ALA A 228 28.23 -6.32 0.00
N GLY A 229 27.49 -5.66 -0.88
CA GLY A 229 26.79 -6.28 -2.00
C GLY A 229 25.39 -6.79 -1.71
N THR A 230 24.95 -6.79 -0.45
CA THR A 230 23.64 -7.32 -0.05
C THR A 230 22.50 -6.49 -0.65
N CYS A 231 21.49 -7.19 -1.18
CA CYS A 231 20.21 -6.62 -1.57
C CYS A 231 19.14 -7.04 -0.56
N VAL A 232 18.45 -6.07 0.05
CA VAL A 232 17.28 -6.32 0.90
C VAL A 232 16.02 -5.96 0.12
N LEU A 233 15.21 -6.96 -0.22
CA LEU A 233 13.89 -6.76 -0.81
C LEU A 233 12.88 -6.53 0.30
N MET A 234 12.00 -5.55 0.14
CA MET A 234 11.07 -5.11 1.17
C MET A 234 9.72 -4.77 0.57
N HIS A 235 8.65 -5.27 1.18
CA HIS A 235 7.29 -4.86 0.87
C HIS A 235 7.17 -3.34 0.99
N TYR A 236 6.56 -2.69 -0.01
CA TYR A 236 6.51 -1.22 -0.06
C TYR A 236 5.84 -0.59 1.17
N ASP A 237 4.85 -1.29 1.73
CA ASP A 237 4.14 -0.88 2.94
C ASP A 237 4.73 -1.44 4.25
N LEU A 238 6.00 -1.86 4.29
CA LEU A 238 6.67 -2.26 5.53
C LEU A 238 7.16 -1.02 6.31
N PHE A 239 6.87 -0.95 7.61
CA PHE A 239 7.43 0.12 8.45
C PHE A 239 8.95 -0.03 8.58
N HIS A 240 9.66 1.06 8.30
CA HIS A 240 11.10 1.13 8.38
C HIS A 240 11.58 2.51 8.84
N ARG A 241 12.86 2.62 9.17
CA ARG A 241 13.54 3.88 9.50
C ARG A 241 15.04 3.80 9.24
N ALA A 242 15.69 4.93 9.01
CA ALA A 242 17.13 5.07 9.24
C ALA A 242 17.42 5.34 10.72
N SER A 243 18.37 4.60 11.30
CA SER A 243 18.90 4.92 12.62
C SER A 243 20.03 5.95 12.55
N SER A 244 20.26 6.66 13.66
CA SER A 244 21.35 7.63 13.78
C SER A 244 22.72 6.95 13.72
N ARG A 245 23.63 7.51 12.92
CA ARG A 245 25.05 7.20 12.97
C ARG A 245 25.63 7.59 14.35
N LYS A 246 26.51 6.75 14.90
CA LYS A 246 27.11 6.94 16.25
C LYS A 246 28.25 7.97 16.22
N GLY A 247 27.89 9.24 16.05
CA GLY A 247 28.81 10.38 16.00
C GLY A 247 29.51 10.55 14.65
N SER A 248 30.30 11.63 14.54
CA SER A 248 30.95 12.05 13.29
C SER A 248 32.17 11.19 12.92
N ALA A 249 32.76 10.47 13.87
CA ALA A 249 33.89 9.57 13.64
C ALA A 249 33.46 8.21 13.06
N ALA A 250 32.17 7.85 13.18
CA ALA A 250 31.67 6.62 12.58
C ALA A 250 31.56 6.77 11.05
N PRO A 251 31.84 5.72 10.27
CA PRO A 251 31.75 5.78 8.83
C PRO A 251 30.32 6.05 8.34
N GLU A 252 30.20 6.74 7.22
CA GLU A 252 28.94 6.92 6.50
C GLU A 252 28.48 5.61 5.90
N ARG A 253 27.21 5.24 6.11
CA ARG A 253 26.56 4.18 5.36
C ARG A 253 25.99 4.74 4.07
N PHE A 254 26.36 4.15 2.94
CA PHE A 254 25.69 4.36 1.66
C PHE A 254 24.69 3.22 1.42
N LEU A 255 23.57 3.55 0.80
CA LEU A 255 22.66 2.56 0.23
C LEU A 255 22.02 3.13 -1.04
N VAL A 256 21.67 2.27 -2.00
CA VAL A 256 20.85 2.69 -3.15
C VAL A 256 19.46 2.07 -3.01
N LYS A 257 18.43 2.92 -2.99
CA LYS A 257 17.03 2.52 -2.94
C LYS A 257 16.48 2.45 -4.37
N PHE A 258 15.88 1.31 -4.70
CA PHE A 258 15.14 1.08 -5.94
C PHE A 258 13.69 0.78 -5.63
N GLN A 259 12.80 1.14 -6.53
CA GLN A 259 11.38 0.77 -6.47
C GLN A 259 11.01 -0.04 -7.70
N PHE A 260 10.22 -1.09 -7.51
CA PHE A 260 9.74 -1.96 -8.56
C PHE A 260 8.23 -2.08 -8.53
N LEU A 261 7.63 -2.24 -9.70
CA LEU A 261 6.20 -2.41 -9.87
C LEU A 261 5.89 -3.77 -10.48
N ARG A 262 4.84 -4.39 -9.95
CA ARG A 262 4.16 -5.51 -10.58
C ARG A 262 3.46 -5.02 -11.85
N THR A 263 3.62 -5.74 -12.95
CA THR A 263 2.86 -5.45 -14.20
C THR A 263 1.98 -6.62 -14.66
N THR A 264 2.12 -7.77 -14.01
CA THR A 264 1.36 -8.99 -14.28
C THR A 264 0.98 -9.65 -12.96
N GLU A 265 -0.14 -10.37 -12.93
CA GLU A 265 -0.49 -11.22 -11.79
C GLU A 265 0.51 -12.38 -11.66
N PRO A 266 0.78 -12.88 -10.43
CA PRO A 266 1.71 -13.98 -10.24
C PRO A 266 1.17 -15.24 -10.91
N CYS A 267 2.06 -16.03 -11.52
CA CYS A 267 1.74 -17.35 -12.05
C CYS A 267 2.45 -18.43 -11.22
N PRO A 268 1.87 -19.65 -11.07
CA PRO A 268 2.51 -20.74 -10.32
C PRO A 268 3.95 -21.03 -10.75
N ALA A 269 4.26 -20.93 -12.05
CA ALA A 269 5.60 -21.14 -12.55
C ALA A 269 6.62 -20.11 -12.01
N SER A 270 6.23 -18.85 -11.86
CA SER A 270 7.09 -17.78 -11.32
C SER A 270 7.30 -17.87 -9.81
N THR A 271 6.35 -18.45 -9.07
CA THR A 271 6.33 -18.48 -7.59
C THR A 271 6.96 -19.74 -7.01
N GLN A 272 7.29 -20.72 -7.85
CA GLN A 272 7.89 -22.01 -7.48
C GLN A 272 9.40 -22.08 -7.77
N ALA A 273 9.97 -21.03 -8.38
CA ALA A 273 11.40 -21.00 -8.64
C ALA A 273 12.17 -20.92 -7.31
N VAL A 274 12.96 -21.94 -6.99
CA VAL A 274 13.71 -22.06 -5.73
C VAL A 274 14.57 -20.82 -5.52
N LEU A 275 14.20 -19.99 -4.55
CA LEU A 275 14.98 -18.82 -4.18
C LEU A 275 16.23 -19.27 -3.39
N GLN A 276 17.39 -18.71 -3.69
CA GLN A 276 18.58 -18.96 -2.88
C GLN A 276 18.33 -18.51 -1.44
N SER A 277 18.74 -19.34 -0.48
CA SER A 277 18.49 -19.11 0.94
C SER A 277 18.98 -17.72 1.37
N PRO A 278 18.15 -16.93 2.08
CA PRO A 278 18.54 -15.63 2.56
C PRO A 278 19.66 -15.75 3.59
N LEU A 279 20.54 -14.75 3.63
CA LEU A 279 21.60 -14.67 4.63
C LEU A 279 21.05 -14.06 5.94
N GLY A 280 21.38 -14.67 7.07
CA GLY A 280 21.37 -14.00 8.37
C GLY A 280 19.99 -13.72 9.01
N VAL A 281 18.89 -14.30 8.52
CA VAL A 281 17.59 -14.27 9.22
C VAL A 281 17.43 -15.57 10.03
N PRO A 282 16.91 -15.53 11.27
CA PRO A 282 16.74 -16.74 12.09
C PRO A 282 16.01 -17.86 11.34
N PRO A 283 16.40 -19.13 11.57
CA PRO A 283 16.06 -20.29 10.73
C PRO A 283 14.57 -20.67 10.71
N SER A 284 13.73 -20.00 11.49
CA SER A 284 12.27 -20.13 11.42
C SER A 284 11.63 -18.84 11.93
N PRO A 285 10.71 -18.20 11.18
CA PRO A 285 9.87 -17.15 11.76
C PRO A 285 9.11 -17.72 12.97
N PRO A 286 8.83 -16.92 14.01
CA PRO A 286 7.90 -17.35 15.05
C PRO A 286 6.55 -17.74 14.42
N PRO A 287 5.71 -18.54 15.12
CA PRO A 287 4.35 -18.81 14.68
C PRO A 287 3.67 -17.50 14.26
N ALA A 288 2.99 -17.51 13.10
CA ALA A 288 2.29 -16.32 12.68
C ALA A 288 1.23 -15.96 13.74
N PRO A 289 1.07 -14.67 14.07
CA PRO A 289 -0.05 -14.24 14.90
C PRO A 289 -1.37 -14.71 14.30
N LEU A 290 -2.35 -15.05 15.14
CA LEU A 290 -3.66 -15.53 14.72
C LEU A 290 -4.34 -14.57 13.73
N GLN A 291 -4.15 -13.26 13.93
CA GLN A 291 -4.68 -12.19 13.08
C GLN A 291 -4.13 -12.26 11.64
N LEU A 292 -2.95 -12.84 11.45
CA LEU A 292 -2.27 -12.93 10.17
C LEU A 292 -2.68 -14.17 9.35
N GLU A 293 -3.24 -15.20 9.97
CA GLU A 293 -3.55 -16.48 9.31
C GLU A 293 -4.47 -16.33 8.09
N ALA A 294 -5.60 -15.62 8.26
CA ALA A 294 -6.58 -15.44 7.19
C ALA A 294 -6.01 -14.62 6.01
N ILE A 295 -5.07 -13.70 6.29
CA ILE A 295 -4.38 -12.89 5.29
C ILE A 295 -3.40 -13.75 4.50
N LEU A 296 -2.59 -14.56 5.20
CA LEU A 296 -1.61 -15.45 4.56
C LEU A 296 -2.29 -16.53 3.72
N GLU A 297 -3.43 -17.06 4.15
CA GLU A 297 -4.20 -18.00 3.34
C GLU A 297 -4.70 -17.37 2.02
N ASP A 298 -5.21 -16.13 2.05
CA ASP A 298 -5.60 -15.42 0.82
C ASP A 298 -4.38 -15.16 -0.09
N LEU A 299 -3.27 -14.69 0.49
CA LEU A 299 -2.05 -14.42 -0.28
C LEU A 299 -1.46 -15.67 -0.91
N ARG A 300 -1.44 -16.81 -0.20
CA ARG A 300 -1.00 -18.09 -0.77
C ARG A 300 -1.88 -18.49 -1.94
N ALA A 301 -3.20 -18.42 -1.79
CA ALA A 301 -4.12 -18.72 -2.88
C ALA A 301 -3.87 -17.80 -4.09
N TRP A 302 -3.72 -16.49 -3.85
CA TRP A 302 -3.44 -15.50 -4.89
C TRP A 302 -2.12 -15.77 -5.61
N TYR A 303 -1.02 -16.07 -4.90
CA TYR A 303 0.27 -16.43 -5.50
C TYR A 303 0.23 -17.75 -6.30
N CYS A 304 -0.66 -18.67 -5.92
CA CYS A 304 -0.93 -19.89 -6.70
C CYS A 304 -1.88 -19.65 -7.89
N GLY A 305 -2.26 -18.40 -8.18
CA GLY A 305 -3.21 -18.07 -9.25
C GLY A 305 -4.65 -18.53 -8.97
N ILE A 306 -4.95 -18.91 -7.72
CA ILE A 306 -6.27 -19.38 -7.31
C ILE A 306 -7.14 -18.17 -6.96
N GLN A 307 -8.05 -17.81 -7.87
CA GLN A 307 -9.16 -16.91 -7.57
C GLN A 307 -10.45 -17.72 -7.43
N THR A 308 -10.91 -17.91 -6.19
CA THR A 308 -12.14 -18.66 -5.91
C THR A 308 -13.28 -17.71 -5.61
N GLU A 309 -14.40 -17.85 -6.32
CA GLU A 309 -15.65 -17.19 -5.95
C GLU A 309 -16.15 -17.74 -4.60
N ARG A 310 -16.34 -16.86 -3.60
CA ARG A 310 -16.75 -17.27 -2.25
C ARG A 310 -18.26 -17.16 -2.09
N HIS A 311 -18.99 -18.25 -2.20
CA HIS A 311 -20.45 -18.21 -2.07
C HIS A 311 -20.85 -17.97 -0.61
N GLY A 312 -21.64 -16.92 -0.37
CA GLY A 312 -22.13 -16.61 0.97
C GLY A 312 -23.36 -17.44 1.29
N GLY A 313 -23.31 -18.21 2.37
CA GLY A 313 -24.47 -18.90 2.95
C GLY A 313 -24.93 -18.19 4.21
N ILE A 314 -26.25 -18.05 4.41
CA ILE A 314 -26.83 -17.41 5.60
C ILE A 314 -26.33 -18.09 6.90
N SER A 315 -26.18 -19.42 6.89
CA SER A 315 -25.63 -20.19 8.03
C SER A 315 -24.19 -19.76 8.38
N LEU A 316 -23.30 -19.70 7.38
CA LEU A 316 -21.90 -19.31 7.57
C LEU A 316 -21.73 -17.87 8.04
N LEU A 317 -22.66 -16.98 7.68
CA LEU A 317 -22.67 -15.59 8.17
C LEU A 317 -23.13 -15.52 9.63
N SER A 318 -24.13 -16.31 10.03
CA SER A 318 -24.59 -16.39 11.43
C SER A 318 -23.48 -16.91 12.36
N GLU A 319 -22.67 -17.86 11.88
CA GLU A 319 -21.48 -18.36 12.57
C GLU A 319 -20.35 -17.32 12.69
N ARG A 320 -20.44 -16.22 11.93
CA ARG A 320 -19.45 -15.12 11.87
C ARG A 320 -19.97 -13.82 12.44
N ALA A 321 -21.05 -13.85 13.24
CA ALA A 321 -21.59 -12.67 13.92
C ALA A 321 -20.52 -11.93 14.74
N LYS A 322 -19.61 -12.67 15.40
CA LYS A 322 -18.51 -12.07 16.16
C LYS A 322 -17.51 -11.32 15.27
N ASP A 323 -17.24 -11.80 14.06
CA ASP A 323 -16.35 -11.10 13.12
C ASP A 323 -17.00 -9.79 12.62
N ALA A 324 -18.32 -9.77 12.43
CA ALA A 324 -19.05 -8.54 12.12
C ALA A 324 -19.03 -7.53 13.29
N GLU A 325 -19.17 -8.01 14.53
CA GLU A 325 -19.02 -7.19 15.73
C GLU A 325 -17.60 -6.61 15.84
N ILE A 326 -16.56 -7.42 15.59
CA ILE A 326 -15.16 -6.98 15.61
C ILE A 326 -14.91 -5.91 14.56
N LEU A 327 -15.35 -6.14 13.30
CA LEU A 327 -15.14 -5.21 12.21
C LEU A 327 -15.76 -3.84 12.50
N CYS A 328 -17.00 -3.82 13.01
CA CYS A 328 -17.76 -2.59 13.24
C CYS A 328 -17.59 -1.98 14.64
N GLY A 329 -16.94 -2.69 15.56
CA GLY A 329 -16.74 -2.26 16.95
C GLY A 329 -15.45 -1.45 17.17
N ASP A 330 -15.15 -1.17 18.44
CA ASP A 330 -13.93 -0.49 18.88
C ASP A 330 -12.81 -1.52 19.15
N TYR A 331 -12.28 -2.09 18.06
CA TYR A 331 -11.19 -3.05 18.08
C TYR A 331 -9.97 -2.49 17.34
N GLY A 332 -8.79 -3.07 17.62
CA GLY A 332 -7.54 -2.71 16.98
C GLY A 332 -7.50 -3.04 15.48
N GLU A 333 -6.51 -2.45 14.78
CA GLU A 333 -6.34 -2.63 13.33
C GLU A 333 -6.20 -4.11 12.95
N ALA A 334 -5.36 -4.86 13.67
CA ALA A 334 -5.08 -6.26 13.36
C ALA A 334 -6.35 -7.13 13.49
N GLU A 335 -7.16 -6.90 14.52
CA GLU A 335 -8.42 -7.59 14.77
C GLU A 335 -9.45 -7.29 13.66
N LYS A 336 -9.62 -6.00 13.31
CA LYS A 336 -10.55 -5.57 12.26
C LYS A 336 -10.18 -6.14 10.90
N VAL A 337 -8.90 -6.04 10.53
CA VAL A 337 -8.40 -6.60 9.26
C VAL A 337 -8.61 -8.11 9.23
N ALA A 338 -8.23 -8.83 10.29
CA ALA A 338 -8.41 -10.29 10.36
C ALA A 338 -9.90 -10.69 10.26
N ALA A 339 -10.78 -9.98 10.95
CA ALA A 339 -12.23 -10.19 10.88
C ALA A 339 -12.78 -9.93 9.46
N ALA A 340 -12.32 -8.87 8.79
CA ALA A 340 -12.73 -8.57 7.42
C ALA A 340 -12.31 -9.67 6.43
N TYR A 341 -11.08 -10.20 6.54
CA TYR A 341 -10.64 -11.33 5.74
C TYR A 341 -11.52 -12.57 5.98
N ARG A 342 -11.83 -12.90 7.24
CA ARG A 342 -12.72 -14.04 7.58
C ARG A 342 -14.13 -13.85 7.02
N LEU A 343 -14.69 -12.64 7.12
CA LEU A 343 -15.98 -12.26 6.52
C LEU A 343 -15.95 -12.38 4.97
N GLY A 344 -14.84 -11.97 4.35
CA GLY A 344 -14.61 -12.12 2.91
C GLY A 344 -14.66 -13.59 2.48
N ARG A 345 -14.03 -14.49 3.23
CA ARG A 345 -14.00 -15.94 2.94
C ARG A 345 -15.37 -16.61 2.97
N VAL A 346 -16.28 -16.13 3.83
CA VAL A 346 -17.68 -16.60 3.85
C VAL A 346 -18.58 -15.79 2.92
N GLY A 347 -18.02 -14.96 2.04
CA GLY A 347 -18.77 -14.25 1.00
C GLY A 347 -19.68 -13.13 1.52
N ALA A 348 -19.37 -12.52 2.68
CA ALA A 348 -20.15 -11.45 3.34
C ALA A 348 -20.15 -10.08 2.62
N ARG A 349 -20.23 -10.08 1.28
CA ARG A 349 -20.00 -8.91 0.41
C ARG A 349 -20.87 -7.72 0.76
N GLN A 350 -22.14 -7.93 1.05
CA GLN A 350 -23.09 -6.84 1.33
C GLN A 350 -22.77 -6.13 2.66
N LEU A 351 -22.36 -6.88 3.68
CA LEU A 351 -21.93 -6.31 4.95
C LEU A 351 -20.65 -5.51 4.76
N LEU A 352 -19.66 -6.10 4.09
CA LEU A 352 -18.38 -5.44 3.82
C LEU A 352 -18.56 -4.19 2.94
N ALA A 353 -19.40 -4.24 1.90
CA ALA A 353 -19.69 -3.10 1.03
C ALA A 353 -20.36 -1.95 1.80
N ARG A 354 -21.25 -2.22 2.75
CA ARG A 354 -21.81 -1.19 3.64
C ARG A 354 -20.74 -0.59 4.57
N ALA A 355 -19.79 -1.41 5.03
CA ALA A 355 -18.70 -0.96 5.90
C ALA A 355 -17.72 0.01 5.20
N LEU A 356 -17.69 0.08 3.86
CA LEU A 356 -16.85 1.05 3.12
C LEU A 356 -17.22 2.52 3.41
N THR A 357 -18.41 2.79 3.92
CA THR A 357 -18.85 4.14 4.30
C THR A 357 -18.70 4.44 5.80
N ALA A 358 -18.27 3.46 6.62
CA ALA A 358 -18.04 3.61 8.07
C ALA A 358 -16.79 4.47 8.37
N ASP A 359 -16.22 4.44 9.57
CA ASP A 359 -14.94 5.12 9.85
C ASP A 359 -13.77 4.55 9.02
N GLU A 360 -12.64 5.26 9.01
CA GLU A 360 -11.47 4.91 8.20
C GLU A 360 -10.98 3.47 8.45
N SER A 361 -10.86 3.04 9.71
CA SER A 361 -10.31 1.73 10.06
C SER A 361 -11.21 0.60 9.56
N THR A 362 -12.52 0.75 9.82
CA THR A 362 -13.55 -0.20 9.41
C THR A 362 -13.66 -0.29 7.89
N ALA A 363 -13.68 0.85 7.19
CA ALA A 363 -13.81 0.90 5.75
C ALA A 363 -12.60 0.29 5.03
N ARG A 364 -11.38 0.59 5.50
CA ARG A 364 -10.15 0.01 4.97
C ARG A 364 -10.11 -1.51 5.17
N ALA A 365 -10.39 -1.99 6.39
CA ALA A 365 -10.44 -3.42 6.68
C ALA A 365 -11.47 -4.12 5.77
N ALA A 366 -12.67 -3.55 5.65
CA ALA A 366 -13.72 -4.08 4.79
C ALA A 366 -13.33 -4.15 3.31
N ALA A 367 -12.55 -3.18 2.81
CA ALA A 367 -12.03 -3.21 1.44
C ALA A 367 -11.10 -4.42 1.23
N TYR A 368 -10.23 -4.76 2.17
CA TYR A 368 -9.42 -6.00 2.10
C TYR A 368 -10.27 -7.27 2.19
N GLY A 369 -11.31 -7.28 3.04
CA GLY A 369 -12.25 -8.39 3.09
C GLY A 369 -12.95 -8.64 1.75
N LEU A 370 -13.33 -7.56 1.04
CA LEU A 370 -13.96 -7.66 -0.28
C LEU A 370 -13.02 -8.25 -1.34
N THR A 371 -11.72 -7.95 -1.32
CA THR A 371 -10.78 -8.56 -2.29
C THR A 371 -10.67 -10.08 -2.12
N THR A 372 -10.90 -10.58 -0.90
CA THR A 372 -10.93 -12.01 -0.56
C THR A 372 -12.25 -12.69 -0.95
N ALA A 373 -13.34 -11.92 -1.06
CA ALA A 373 -14.66 -12.46 -1.40
C ALA A 373 -14.80 -12.91 -2.87
N GLY A 374 -13.81 -12.60 -3.70
CA GLY A 374 -13.73 -13.05 -5.09
C GLY A 374 -14.43 -12.13 -6.09
N PRO A 375 -14.56 -12.55 -7.37
CA PRO A 375 -14.94 -11.66 -8.47
C PRO A 375 -16.29 -10.95 -8.32
N SER A 376 -17.26 -11.58 -7.65
CA SER A 376 -18.57 -10.96 -7.42
C SER A 376 -18.55 -9.85 -6.36
N ALA A 377 -17.41 -9.56 -5.71
CA ALA A 377 -17.28 -8.42 -4.81
C ALA A 377 -17.41 -7.07 -5.53
N ALA A 378 -16.94 -6.98 -6.79
CA ALA A 378 -17.01 -5.75 -7.57
C ALA A 378 -18.45 -5.23 -7.71
N SER A 379 -19.41 -6.12 -8.02
CA SER A 379 -20.81 -5.72 -8.21
C SER A 379 -21.45 -5.08 -6.97
N ALA A 380 -21.02 -5.50 -5.77
CA ALA A 380 -21.51 -4.95 -4.52
C ALA A 380 -21.04 -3.51 -4.26
N VAL A 381 -19.93 -3.08 -4.88
CA VAL A 381 -19.33 -1.76 -4.65
C VAL A 381 -19.41 -0.80 -5.85
N LEU A 382 -19.79 -1.28 -7.04
CA LEU A 382 -19.98 -0.43 -8.23
C LEU A 382 -20.84 0.83 -7.96
N PRO A 383 -21.96 0.75 -7.20
CA PRO A 383 -22.76 1.95 -6.89
C PRO A 383 -22.01 3.03 -6.09
N LEU A 384 -21.02 2.63 -5.29
CA LEU A 384 -20.22 3.55 -4.47
C LEU A 384 -19.23 4.37 -5.30
N LEU A 385 -18.94 3.96 -6.53
CA LEU A 385 -18.06 4.72 -7.43
C LEU A 385 -18.64 6.09 -7.79
N SER A 386 -19.97 6.22 -7.83
CA SER A 386 -20.64 7.46 -8.22
C SER A 386 -21.29 8.20 -7.05
N ASN A 387 -21.79 7.46 -6.05
CA ASN A 387 -22.73 7.99 -5.05
C ASN A 387 -22.17 8.02 -3.62
N ALA A 388 -20.84 8.03 -3.46
CA ALA A 388 -20.20 8.03 -2.15
C ALA A 388 -19.11 9.10 -2.01
N SER A 389 -18.64 9.28 -0.77
CA SER A 389 -17.50 10.15 -0.44
C SER A 389 -16.25 9.74 -1.22
N ASN A 390 -15.28 10.66 -1.39
CA ASN A 390 -14.02 10.37 -2.10
C ASN A 390 -13.28 9.16 -1.51
N ARG A 391 -13.33 8.98 -0.18
CA ARG A 391 -12.77 7.81 0.52
C ARG A 391 -13.45 6.51 0.11
N ALA A 392 -14.78 6.46 0.20
CA ALA A 392 -15.54 5.25 -0.17
C ALA A 392 -15.40 4.96 -1.67
N ARG A 393 -15.41 5.99 -2.52
CA ARG A 393 -15.14 5.88 -3.97
C ARG A 393 -13.76 5.28 -4.24
N ARG A 394 -12.72 5.77 -3.55
CA ARG A 394 -11.34 5.25 -3.66
C ARG A 394 -11.26 3.78 -3.25
N LEU A 395 -11.85 3.40 -2.12
CA LEU A 395 -11.85 2.01 -1.66
C LEU A 395 -12.68 1.10 -2.57
N ALA A 396 -13.80 1.59 -3.11
CA ALA A 396 -14.58 0.87 -4.11
C ALA A 396 -13.78 0.68 -5.41
N ALA A 397 -13.05 1.70 -5.87
CA ALA A 397 -12.16 1.60 -7.02
C ALA A 397 -11.06 0.55 -6.79
N PHE A 398 -10.43 0.54 -5.61
CA PHE A 398 -9.48 -0.49 -5.22
C PHE A 398 -10.09 -1.90 -5.29
N VAL A 399 -11.27 -2.11 -4.71
CA VAL A 399 -11.96 -3.42 -4.75
C VAL A 399 -12.31 -3.85 -6.17
N VAL A 400 -12.83 -2.94 -7.00
CA VAL A 400 -13.14 -3.22 -8.42
C VAL A 400 -11.86 -3.55 -9.19
N GLY A 401 -10.79 -2.81 -8.94
CA GLY A 401 -9.45 -3.06 -9.49
C GLY A 401 -8.82 -4.38 -9.05
N GLU A 402 -9.20 -4.93 -7.90
CA GLU A 402 -8.67 -6.23 -7.45
C GLU A 402 -9.54 -7.43 -7.86
N THR A 403 -10.83 -7.21 -8.15
CA THR A 403 -11.80 -8.33 -8.26
C THR A 403 -12.63 -8.37 -9.54
N ALA A 404 -12.86 -7.25 -10.22
CA ALA A 404 -13.87 -7.21 -11.27
C ALA A 404 -13.55 -8.16 -12.44
N LYS A 405 -14.60 -8.61 -13.14
CA LYS A 405 -14.39 -9.19 -14.47
C LYS A 405 -14.27 -8.05 -15.49
N PRO A 406 -13.49 -8.24 -16.57
CA PRO A 406 -13.48 -7.29 -17.67
C PRO A 406 -14.83 -7.32 -18.40
N GLU A 407 -15.59 -6.25 -18.23
CA GLU A 407 -16.90 -6.05 -18.86
C GLU A 407 -17.02 -4.59 -19.30
N ALA A 408 -17.69 -4.36 -20.44
CA ALA A 408 -17.88 -3.00 -20.96
C ALA A 408 -18.61 -2.07 -19.97
N SER A 409 -19.59 -2.60 -19.23
CA SER A 409 -20.33 -1.89 -18.18
C SER A 409 -19.42 -1.46 -17.02
N THR A 410 -18.50 -2.32 -16.60
CA THR A 410 -17.52 -2.04 -15.55
C THR A 410 -16.56 -0.93 -15.99
N ILE A 411 -16.03 -1.03 -17.22
CA ILE A 411 -15.12 -0.02 -17.79
C ILE A 411 -15.83 1.33 -17.90
N ALA A 412 -17.05 1.37 -18.42
CA ALA A 412 -17.84 2.59 -18.54
C ALA A 412 -18.13 3.23 -17.16
N THR A 413 -18.45 2.41 -16.15
CA THR A 413 -18.70 2.90 -14.79
C THR A 413 -17.43 3.50 -14.17
N LEU A 414 -16.27 2.83 -14.31
CA LEU A 414 -14.98 3.36 -13.85
C LEU A 414 -14.62 4.66 -14.58
N GLY A 415 -14.78 4.71 -15.90
CA GLY A 415 -14.53 5.91 -16.70
C GLY A 415 -15.42 7.09 -16.28
N GLN A 416 -16.70 6.84 -16.01
CA GLN A 416 -17.62 7.87 -15.51
C GLN A 416 -17.27 8.34 -14.10
N ALA A 417 -16.87 7.42 -13.22
CA ALA A 417 -16.40 7.75 -11.88
C ALA A 417 -15.11 8.58 -11.92
N LEU A 418 -14.21 8.27 -12.87
CA LEU A 418 -12.95 8.99 -13.07
C LEU A 418 -13.18 10.42 -13.57
N ARG A 419 -14.09 10.62 -14.53
CA ARG A 419 -14.49 11.96 -15.00
C ARG A 419 -15.19 12.79 -13.92
N SER A 420 -15.93 12.14 -13.02
CA SER A 420 -16.67 12.80 -11.93
C SER A 420 -15.90 12.94 -10.62
N ALA A 421 -14.67 12.43 -10.52
CA ALA A 421 -13.86 12.47 -9.28
C ALA A 421 -13.39 13.88 -8.87
N GLY A 422 -13.73 14.91 -9.65
CA GLY A 422 -13.39 16.30 -9.35
C GLY A 422 -11.87 16.49 -9.24
N SER A 423 -11.43 17.19 -8.18
CA SER A 423 -10.02 17.46 -7.88
C SER A 423 -9.36 16.46 -6.93
N SER A 424 -10.04 15.38 -6.51
CA SER A 424 -9.45 14.38 -5.60
C SER A 424 -8.48 13.48 -6.35
N LYS A 425 -7.18 13.72 -6.14
CA LYS A 425 -6.11 12.96 -6.79
C LYS A 425 -6.05 11.53 -6.31
N GLU A 426 -6.32 11.30 -5.02
CA GLU A 426 -6.34 9.98 -4.41
C GLU A 426 -7.40 9.10 -5.09
N ALA A 427 -8.59 9.65 -5.33
CA ALA A 427 -9.67 8.94 -6.02
C ALA A 427 -9.33 8.73 -7.51
N GLN A 428 -8.84 9.77 -8.21
CA GLN A 428 -8.45 9.65 -9.62
C GLN A 428 -7.36 8.58 -9.83
N CYS A 429 -6.32 8.58 -9.01
CA CYS A 429 -5.20 7.65 -9.14
C CYS A 429 -5.61 6.20 -8.88
N GLU A 430 -6.50 5.96 -7.91
CA GLU A 430 -7.01 4.60 -7.66
C GLU A 430 -7.98 4.14 -8.76
N LEU A 431 -8.79 5.04 -9.33
CA LEU A 431 -9.66 4.74 -10.48
C LEU A 431 -8.84 4.41 -11.73
N LEU A 432 -7.78 5.17 -12.01
CA LEU A 432 -6.85 4.89 -13.11
C LEU A 432 -6.21 3.50 -12.96
N GLU A 433 -5.70 3.19 -11.77
CA GLU A 433 -5.11 1.88 -11.51
C GLU A 433 -6.15 0.75 -11.62
N ALA A 434 -7.39 0.96 -11.15
CA ALA A 434 -8.47 0.00 -11.30
C ALA A 434 -8.79 -0.29 -12.78
N ILE A 435 -8.84 0.74 -13.63
CA ILE A 435 -9.02 0.58 -15.09
C ILE A 435 -7.84 -0.20 -15.68
N GLY A 436 -6.61 0.11 -15.26
CA GLY A 436 -5.41 -0.63 -15.70
C GLY A 436 -5.44 -2.11 -15.33
N LEU A 437 -5.86 -2.44 -14.11
CA LEU A 437 -5.99 -3.83 -13.65
C LEU A 437 -7.12 -4.58 -14.38
N VAL A 438 -8.24 -3.90 -14.69
CA VAL A 438 -9.29 -4.46 -15.55
C VAL A 438 -8.78 -4.72 -16.96
N GLY A 439 -7.99 -3.78 -17.53
CA GLY A 439 -7.34 -3.95 -18.82
C GLY A 439 -6.34 -5.11 -18.84
N ALA A 440 -5.53 -5.27 -17.80
CA ALA A 440 -4.60 -6.38 -17.65
C ALA A 440 -5.32 -7.73 -17.62
N ARG A 441 -6.45 -7.81 -16.90
CA ARG A 441 -7.32 -9.00 -16.90
C ARG A 441 -7.94 -9.26 -18.27
N ALA A 442 -8.47 -8.24 -18.95
CA ALA A 442 -8.97 -8.37 -20.33
C ALA A 442 -7.90 -8.93 -21.27
N ARG A 443 -6.67 -8.41 -21.19
CA ARG A 443 -5.52 -8.91 -21.96
C ARG A 443 -5.24 -10.38 -21.70
N SER A 444 -5.20 -10.79 -20.43
CA SER A 444 -4.94 -12.19 -20.06
C SER A 444 -6.01 -13.17 -20.59
N LEU A 445 -7.22 -12.67 -20.84
CA LEU A 445 -8.34 -13.44 -21.40
C LEU A 445 -8.47 -13.31 -22.93
N GLY A 446 -7.54 -12.63 -23.61
CA GLY A 446 -7.60 -12.41 -25.06
C GLY A 446 -8.72 -11.45 -25.52
N GLN A 447 -9.23 -10.60 -24.61
CA GLN A 447 -10.30 -9.64 -24.88
C GLN A 447 -9.72 -8.28 -25.29
N ASP A 448 -9.13 -8.23 -26.47
CA ASP A 448 -8.37 -7.07 -26.94
C ASP A 448 -9.21 -5.79 -27.05
N ASP A 449 -10.48 -5.89 -27.43
CA ASP A 449 -11.38 -4.73 -27.52
C ASP A 449 -11.61 -4.07 -26.17
N LEU A 450 -11.87 -4.86 -25.13
CA LEU A 450 -12.06 -4.35 -23.76
C LEU A 450 -10.75 -3.79 -23.20
N CYS A 451 -9.63 -4.46 -23.49
CA CYS A 451 -8.30 -3.95 -23.14
C CYS A 451 -8.03 -2.59 -23.81
N ASN A 452 -8.40 -2.43 -25.08
CA ASN A 452 -8.27 -1.18 -25.80
C ASN A 452 -9.17 -0.10 -25.20
N SER A 453 -10.42 -0.42 -24.87
CA SER A 453 -11.33 0.51 -24.18
C SER A 453 -10.72 1.04 -22.87
N CYS A 454 -10.12 0.17 -22.04
CA CYS A 454 -9.42 0.61 -20.84
C CYS A 454 -8.31 1.63 -21.13
N MET A 455 -7.45 1.37 -22.12
CA MET A 455 -6.37 2.30 -22.50
C MET A 455 -6.90 3.63 -23.03
N LEU A 456 -8.05 3.62 -23.71
CA LEU A 456 -8.68 4.84 -24.23
C LEU A 456 -9.36 5.66 -23.14
N GLU A 457 -9.96 5.03 -22.13
CA GLU A 457 -10.56 5.75 -20.99
C GLU A 457 -9.52 6.54 -20.18
N VAL A 458 -8.29 6.02 -20.06
CA VAL A 458 -7.21 6.68 -19.30
C VAL A 458 -6.40 7.68 -20.14
N LEU A 459 -6.49 7.62 -21.47
CA LEU A 459 -5.71 8.44 -22.41
C LEU A 459 -5.76 9.96 -22.12
N PRO A 460 -6.93 10.58 -21.81
CA PRO A 460 -7.01 12.02 -21.51
C PRO A 460 -6.18 12.45 -20.29
N TYR A 461 -5.83 11.51 -19.41
CA TYR A 461 -5.12 11.79 -18.17
C TYR A 461 -3.59 11.79 -18.34
N LEU A 462 -3.06 11.36 -19.50
CA LEU A 462 -1.63 11.51 -19.84
C LEU A 462 -1.21 12.96 -20.06
N GLU A 463 -2.14 13.89 -20.29
CA GLU A 463 -1.88 15.28 -20.68
C GLU A 463 -1.66 16.25 -19.52
N GLN A 464 -1.85 15.81 -18.27
CA GLN A 464 -1.82 16.70 -17.12
C GLN A 464 -0.40 17.10 -16.69
N SER A 465 0.59 17.20 -17.59
CA SER A 465 1.88 17.79 -17.27
C SER A 465 1.78 19.32 -17.19
N GLY A 466 1.38 19.85 -16.03
CA GLY A 466 1.56 21.27 -15.71
C GLY A 466 2.85 21.50 -14.90
N ALA A 467 3.32 22.74 -14.83
CA ALA A 467 4.56 23.18 -14.21
C ALA A 467 4.68 22.95 -12.68
N THR A 468 3.83 22.11 -12.07
CA THR A 468 3.87 21.81 -10.64
C THR A 468 3.90 20.29 -10.42
N TRP A 469 4.74 19.83 -9.48
CA TRP A 469 4.85 18.45 -8.97
C TRP A 469 3.49 17.77 -8.68
N ALA A 470 2.48 18.57 -8.36
CA ALA A 470 1.14 18.11 -8.06
C ALA A 470 0.34 17.59 -9.28
N LYS A 471 0.73 17.92 -10.53
CA LYS A 471 -0.01 17.55 -11.75
C LYS A 471 0.59 16.30 -12.45
N THR A 472 1.81 15.92 -12.10
CA THR A 472 2.54 14.77 -12.67
C THR A 472 1.94 13.41 -12.25
N GLN A 473 1.48 13.29 -11.01
CA GLN A 473 1.09 12.02 -10.39
C GLN A 473 -0.12 11.30 -11.05
N THR A 474 -1.13 12.06 -11.50
CA THR A 474 -2.28 11.49 -12.23
C THR A 474 -1.85 10.99 -13.61
N GLY A 475 -0.94 11.71 -14.29
CA GLY A 475 -0.36 11.29 -15.56
C GLY A 475 0.49 10.04 -15.43
N GLU A 476 1.31 9.96 -14.38
CA GLU A 476 2.06 8.75 -14.02
C GLU A 476 1.14 7.55 -13.76
N CYS A 477 0.05 7.74 -13.01
CA CYS A 477 -0.94 6.68 -12.78
C CYS A 477 -1.64 6.24 -14.08
N ALA A 478 -1.92 7.17 -15.00
CA ALA A 478 -2.48 6.85 -16.31
C ALA A 478 -1.48 6.06 -17.18
N ALA A 479 -0.20 6.44 -17.17
CA ALA A 479 0.85 5.72 -17.89
C ALA A 479 1.06 4.31 -17.30
N TYR A 480 1.01 4.17 -15.98
CA TYR A 480 1.03 2.86 -15.31
C TYR A 480 -0.20 2.02 -15.64
N ALA A 481 -1.40 2.61 -15.70
CA ALA A 481 -2.62 1.91 -16.10
C ALA A 481 -2.52 1.34 -17.53
N ILE A 482 -1.93 2.11 -18.46
CA ILE A 482 -1.65 1.62 -19.82
C ILE A 482 -0.63 0.49 -19.79
N LEU A 483 0.44 0.61 -18.99
CA LEU A 483 1.44 -0.46 -18.84
C LEU A 483 0.82 -1.76 -18.33
N LEU A 484 -0.07 -1.69 -17.34
CA LEU A 484 -0.82 -2.84 -16.85
C LEU A 484 -1.64 -3.50 -17.97
N ALA A 485 -2.38 -2.70 -18.75
CA ALA A 485 -3.20 -3.20 -19.86
C ALA A 485 -2.36 -3.84 -21.00
N VAL A 486 -1.14 -3.34 -21.23
CA VAL A 486 -0.21 -3.92 -22.21
C VAL A 486 0.37 -5.25 -21.75
N GLY A 487 0.54 -5.46 -20.43
CA GLY A 487 1.09 -6.69 -19.86
C GLY A 487 2.55 -6.93 -20.29
N LEU A 488 2.92 -8.19 -20.56
CA LEU A 488 4.28 -8.55 -21.03
C LEU A 488 4.53 -8.13 -22.48
N LYS A 489 3.51 -8.29 -23.32
CA LYS A 489 3.49 -7.96 -24.74
C LYS A 489 2.05 -7.75 -25.15
N GLY A 490 1.76 -6.65 -25.82
CA GLY A 490 0.40 -6.33 -26.23
C GLY A 490 0.39 -5.22 -27.26
N GLN A 491 -0.59 -5.26 -28.16
CA GLN A 491 -0.82 -4.17 -29.09
C GLN A 491 -1.35 -2.96 -28.34
N VAL A 492 -0.91 -1.78 -28.76
CA VAL A 492 -1.32 -0.48 -28.22
C VAL A 492 -2.05 0.27 -29.33
N PRO A 493 -3.25 0.84 -29.08
CA PRO A 493 -3.95 1.64 -30.07
C PRO A 493 -3.07 2.78 -30.62
N PRO A 494 -3.11 3.08 -31.94
CA PRO A 494 -2.23 4.09 -32.55
C PRO A 494 -2.29 5.47 -31.88
N GLN A 495 -3.48 5.89 -31.43
CA GLN A 495 -3.66 7.14 -30.69
C GLN A 495 -2.98 7.16 -29.32
N VAL A 496 -2.99 6.04 -28.60
CA VAL A 496 -2.29 5.88 -27.32
C VAL A 496 -0.78 5.90 -27.58
N LEU A 497 -0.33 5.18 -28.61
CA LEU A 497 1.08 5.14 -29.01
C LEU A 497 1.62 6.54 -29.35
N ALA A 498 0.90 7.30 -30.18
CA ALA A 498 1.27 8.67 -30.53
C ALA A 498 1.39 9.56 -29.29
N LYS A 499 0.47 9.41 -28.33
CA LYS A 499 0.52 10.17 -27.08
C LYS A 499 1.74 9.83 -26.22
N LEU A 500 2.06 8.55 -26.07
CA LEU A 500 3.22 8.08 -25.30
C LEU A 500 4.54 8.54 -25.93
N VAL A 501 4.65 8.56 -27.26
CA VAL A 501 5.81 9.15 -27.95
C VAL A 501 5.92 10.66 -27.63
N GLY A 502 4.78 11.37 -27.62
CA GLY A 502 4.72 12.78 -27.20
C GLY A 502 5.21 13.00 -25.77
N VAL A 503 4.84 12.12 -24.84
CA VAL A 503 5.31 12.15 -23.44
C VAL A 503 6.83 12.03 -23.35
N ILE A 504 7.46 11.15 -24.13
CA ILE A 504 8.92 10.93 -24.06
C ILE A 504 9.70 12.08 -24.74
N THR A 505 9.12 12.65 -25.79
CA THR A 505 9.78 13.68 -26.62
C THR A 505 9.61 15.09 -26.08
N THR A 506 8.60 15.34 -25.24
CA THR A 506 8.44 16.61 -24.55
C THR A 506 9.39 16.69 -23.35
N LYS A 507 9.95 17.88 -23.07
CA LYS A 507 10.69 18.15 -21.82
C LYS A 507 9.69 18.23 -20.67
N GLY A 508 9.25 17.08 -20.15
CA GLY A 508 8.30 17.00 -19.04
C GLY A 508 8.36 15.64 -18.36
N ASP A 509 8.18 15.65 -17.03
CA ASP A 509 8.01 14.50 -16.13
C ASP A 509 8.73 13.20 -16.53
N HIS A 510 9.94 13.02 -16.00
CA HIS A 510 10.77 11.87 -16.32
C HIS A 510 10.24 10.53 -15.78
N LEU A 511 9.34 10.58 -14.81
CA LEU A 511 8.77 9.40 -14.17
C LEU A 511 7.64 8.87 -15.04
N MET A 512 6.79 9.75 -15.57
CA MET A 512 5.81 9.40 -16.60
C MET A 512 6.50 8.91 -17.89
N ALA A 513 7.59 9.56 -18.32
CA ALA A 513 8.37 9.11 -19.48
C ALA A 513 9.02 7.73 -19.28
N ASN A 514 9.35 7.35 -18.03
CA ASN A 514 9.84 6.02 -17.73
C ASN A 514 8.77 4.94 -17.96
N PHE A 515 7.51 5.17 -17.54
CA PHE A 515 6.39 4.29 -17.87
C PHE A 515 6.13 4.22 -19.37
N ALA A 516 6.07 5.37 -20.05
CA ALA A 516 5.82 5.44 -21.48
C ALA A 516 6.89 4.67 -22.27
N SER A 517 8.16 4.82 -21.91
CA SER A 517 9.27 4.10 -22.55
C SER A 517 9.13 2.58 -22.40
N GLU A 518 8.69 2.11 -21.23
CA GLU A 518 8.47 0.69 -20.98
C GLU A 518 7.29 0.15 -21.78
N VAL A 519 6.20 0.92 -21.95
CA VAL A 519 5.08 0.56 -22.83
C VAL A 519 5.54 0.43 -24.28
N LEU A 520 6.33 1.39 -24.78
CA LEU A 520 6.88 1.32 -26.14
C LEU A 520 7.76 0.07 -26.33
N ARG A 521 8.57 -0.26 -25.33
CA ARG A 521 9.43 -1.44 -25.35
C ARG A 521 8.64 -2.74 -25.49
N ARG A 522 7.48 -2.85 -24.82
CA ARG A 522 6.64 -4.07 -24.80
C ARG A 522 5.68 -4.19 -25.97
N SER A 523 5.31 -3.07 -26.58
CA SER A 523 4.38 -3.04 -27.72
C SER A 523 5.00 -3.48 -29.05
N GLY A 524 6.33 -3.66 -29.11
CA GLY A 524 7.02 -4.15 -30.32
C GLY A 524 7.03 -3.15 -31.48
N THR A 525 7.02 -1.85 -31.17
CA THR A 525 6.97 -0.75 -32.15
C THR A 525 8.29 -0.55 -32.93
N GLN A 526 8.24 0.28 -33.98
CA GLN A 526 9.31 0.45 -34.97
C GLN A 526 10.70 0.73 -34.34
N PRO A 527 11.80 0.32 -35.00
CA PRO A 527 13.18 0.43 -34.45
C PRO A 527 13.56 1.81 -33.92
N LEU A 528 13.05 2.89 -34.54
CA LEU A 528 13.34 4.28 -34.13
C LEU A 528 12.68 4.66 -32.80
N GLN A 529 11.43 4.24 -32.56
CA GLN A 529 10.73 4.47 -31.30
C GLN A 529 11.34 3.64 -30.17
N MET A 530 11.79 2.43 -30.49
CA MET A 530 12.59 1.60 -29.59
C MET A 530 13.95 2.22 -29.26
N GLN A 531 14.59 2.91 -30.22
CA GLN A 531 15.86 3.61 -30.01
C GLN A 531 15.69 4.83 -29.10
N ILE A 532 14.61 5.60 -29.28
CA ILE A 532 14.26 6.73 -28.39
C ILE A 532 14.02 6.23 -26.96
N ALA A 533 13.22 5.17 -26.79
CA ALA A 533 12.96 4.56 -25.47
C ALA A 533 14.24 3.99 -24.83
N LYS A 534 15.09 3.30 -25.60
CA LYS A 534 16.37 2.76 -25.11
C LYS A 534 17.34 3.87 -24.70
N GLN A 535 17.46 4.93 -25.49
CA GLN A 535 18.29 6.08 -25.15
C GLN A 535 17.81 6.75 -23.86
N TYR A 536 16.50 6.89 -23.67
CA TYR A 536 15.94 7.46 -22.45
C TYR A 536 16.19 6.59 -21.21
N ILE A 537 15.94 5.27 -21.31
CA ILE A 537 16.12 4.32 -20.21
C ILE A 537 17.59 4.23 -19.78
N LEU A 538 18.53 4.31 -20.72
CA LEU A 538 19.97 4.22 -20.46
C LEU A 538 20.60 5.55 -20.04
N ALA A 539 20.17 6.67 -20.64
CA ALA A 539 20.77 7.98 -20.39
C ALA A 539 20.08 8.75 -19.25
N GLY A 540 18.90 8.31 -18.79
CA GLY A 540 18.05 9.09 -17.88
C GLY A 540 17.53 10.36 -18.54
N PRO A 541 16.80 11.22 -17.80
CA PRO A 541 16.35 12.49 -18.36
C PRO A 541 17.53 13.42 -18.67
N PRO A 542 17.40 14.32 -19.67
CA PRO A 542 18.47 15.26 -20.03
C PRO A 542 18.89 16.11 -18.83
N ALA A 543 20.18 16.46 -18.74
CA ALA A 543 20.79 17.14 -17.59
C ALA A 543 20.12 18.47 -17.15
N THR A 544 19.17 18.99 -17.94
CA THR A 544 18.39 20.19 -17.66
C THR A 544 17.12 19.95 -16.83
N SER A 545 16.70 18.69 -16.58
CA SER A 545 15.57 18.40 -15.68
C SER A 545 16.08 18.28 -14.24
N GLN A 546 16.60 19.37 -13.69
CA GLN A 546 16.91 19.40 -12.27
C GLN A 546 15.59 19.40 -11.52
N ALA A 547 15.40 18.42 -10.63
CA ALA A 547 14.43 18.60 -9.56
C ALA A 547 14.88 19.85 -8.80
N GLU A 548 14.04 20.90 -8.78
CA GLU A 548 14.28 21.97 -7.82
C GLU A 548 14.38 21.32 -6.43
N PRO A 549 15.34 21.73 -5.59
CA PRO A 549 15.30 21.33 -4.19
C PRO A 549 13.89 21.66 -3.68
N PRO A 550 13.25 20.80 -2.86
CA PRO A 550 12.01 21.20 -2.24
C PRO A 550 12.28 22.56 -1.60
N ALA A 551 11.59 23.61 -2.07
CA ALA A 551 11.58 24.89 -1.39
C ALA A 551 11.41 24.56 0.08
N LYS A 552 12.31 25.07 0.94
CA LYS A 552 12.31 24.79 2.39
C LYS A 552 10.87 24.59 2.80
N ARG A 553 10.48 23.35 3.17
CA ARG A 553 9.13 23.10 3.66
C ARG A 553 8.86 24.24 4.63
N PRO A 554 7.77 25.00 4.50
CA PRO A 554 7.48 26.04 5.47
C PRO A 554 7.60 25.35 6.82
N THR A 555 8.54 25.83 7.64
CA THR A 555 8.52 25.54 9.06
C THR A 555 7.20 26.12 9.52
N HIS A 556 6.16 25.30 9.54
CA HIS A 556 4.95 25.63 10.23
C HIS A 556 5.29 25.55 11.71
N THR A 557 5.94 26.60 12.21
CA THR A 557 5.56 27.14 13.51
C THR A 557 4.07 27.44 13.37
N VAL A 558 3.24 26.51 13.82
CA VAL A 558 1.90 26.86 14.27
C VAL A 558 2.16 27.91 15.34
N GLN A 559 1.89 29.18 15.00
CA GLN A 559 1.67 30.18 16.02
C GLN A 559 0.54 29.59 16.86
N SER A 560 0.86 29.22 18.09
CA SER A 560 -0.12 28.95 19.12
C SER A 560 -0.95 30.22 19.27
N HIS A 561 -2.08 30.31 18.57
CA HIS A 561 -3.09 31.27 18.96
C HIS A 561 -3.68 30.74 20.27
N PRO A 562 -3.54 31.49 21.38
CA PRO A 562 -4.21 31.12 22.61
C PRO A 562 -5.71 31.10 22.33
N VAL A 563 -6.39 30.05 22.77
CA VAL A 563 -7.85 29.99 22.84
C VAL A 563 -8.27 31.01 23.89
N ALA A 564 -8.37 32.27 23.47
CA ALA A 564 -9.06 33.33 24.19
C ALA A 564 -10.48 33.40 23.63
N SER A 565 -11.41 33.00 24.47
CA SER A 565 -12.85 33.19 24.40
C SER A 565 -13.29 34.48 23.67
N PHE A 566 -14.24 34.34 22.74
CA PHE A 566 -15.23 35.37 22.46
C PHE A 566 -16.63 34.75 22.41
N LEU A 567 -17.19 34.52 23.59
CA LEU A 567 -18.63 34.72 23.81
C LEU A 567 -18.85 36.23 23.92
N ARG A 568 -19.65 36.82 23.03
CA ARG A 568 -20.18 38.17 23.25
C ARG A 568 -21.45 38.08 24.10
N SER A 569 -21.46 38.92 25.11
CA SER A 569 -22.45 39.15 26.16
C SER A 569 -23.86 39.46 25.67
N SER A 570 -24.85 38.99 26.41
CA SER A 570 -26.03 39.78 26.81
C SER A 570 -26.45 39.34 28.22
N ALA A 571 -26.58 40.33 29.11
CA ALA A 571 -26.58 40.21 30.56
C ALA A 571 -27.83 39.56 31.17
N VAL A 572 -27.64 38.73 32.21
CA VAL A 572 -28.63 38.52 33.29
C VAL A 572 -27.89 38.44 34.63
N LYS A 573 -28.38 39.21 35.61
CA LYS A 573 -27.83 39.40 36.96
C LYS A 573 -27.76 38.07 37.74
N VAL A 574 -26.62 37.81 38.38
CA VAL A 574 -26.43 36.71 39.34
C VAL A 574 -26.91 37.16 40.72
N ALA A 575 -27.88 36.44 41.29
CA ALA A 575 -28.19 36.46 42.72
C ALA A 575 -27.43 35.33 43.43
N PRO A 576 -27.03 35.49 44.71
CA PRO A 576 -26.15 34.54 45.39
C PRO A 576 -26.90 33.25 45.75
N TRP A 577 -26.26 32.11 45.45
CA TRP A 577 -26.78 30.76 45.68
C TRP A 577 -26.59 30.32 47.13
N THR A 578 -27.71 30.01 47.79
CA THR A 578 -27.81 29.15 48.99
C THR A 578 -27.94 27.68 48.55
N GLN A 579 -27.23 26.75 49.21
CA GLN A 579 -27.42 25.30 49.06
C GLN A 579 -28.75 24.82 49.70
N PRO A 580 -29.16 23.54 49.55
CA PRO A 580 -29.20 22.68 48.36
C PRO A 580 -30.59 22.02 48.20
N GLU A 581 -31.09 21.79 46.99
CA GLU A 581 -32.17 20.81 46.77
C GLU A 581 -31.93 19.97 45.51
N THR A 582 -32.01 18.67 45.71
CA THR A 582 -31.98 17.58 44.75
C THR A 582 -33.13 17.74 43.74
N LYS A 583 -32.82 18.08 42.48
CA LYS A 583 -33.70 17.77 41.33
C LYS A 583 -32.87 17.31 40.15
N ILE A 584 -33.14 16.08 39.72
CA ILE A 584 -32.71 15.51 38.45
C ILE A 584 -33.39 16.32 37.34
N ALA A 585 -32.61 16.96 36.46
CA ALA A 585 -33.10 17.53 35.22
C ALA A 585 -32.48 16.77 34.04
N SER A 586 -33.31 16.00 33.35
CA SER A 586 -33.01 15.39 32.06
C SER A 586 -32.86 16.46 30.98
N TYR A 587 -31.69 16.57 30.35
CA TYR A 587 -31.55 17.32 29.11
C TYR A 587 -31.95 16.43 27.93
N VAL A 588 -33.11 16.68 27.35
CA VAL A 588 -33.50 16.11 26.05
C VAL A 588 -32.99 17.04 24.95
N VAL A 589 -31.98 16.59 24.20
CA VAL A 589 -31.60 17.23 22.93
C VAL A 589 -32.58 16.73 21.86
N ARG A 590 -33.52 17.56 21.41
CA ARG A 590 -34.39 17.24 20.27
C ARG A 590 -33.65 17.59 18.96
N HIS A 591 -33.48 16.61 18.07
CA HIS A 591 -33.20 16.86 16.66
C HIS A 591 -34.51 16.69 15.88
N SER A 592 -34.93 17.72 15.14
CA SER A 592 -35.97 17.59 14.11
C SER A 592 -35.29 17.03 12.86
N LEU A 593 -35.69 15.83 12.46
CA LEU A 593 -35.30 15.23 11.19
C LEU A 593 -36.42 15.51 10.20
N LYS A 594 -36.08 16.19 9.09
CA LYS A 594 -36.97 16.43 7.96
C LYS A 594 -36.68 15.47 6.83
N ASP A 595 -37.73 15.05 6.13
CA ASP A 595 -37.61 14.22 4.92
C ASP A 595 -37.10 15.05 3.71
N PRO A 596 -36.80 14.42 2.56
CA PRO A 596 -36.30 15.10 1.37
C PRO A 596 -37.26 16.13 0.75
N LEU A 597 -38.51 16.22 1.22
CA LEU A 597 -39.51 17.22 0.81
C LEU A 597 -39.79 18.26 1.92
N GLY A 598 -39.08 18.19 3.05
CA GLY A 598 -39.11 19.17 4.12
C GLY A 598 -40.16 18.95 5.22
N GLN A 599 -40.78 17.77 5.31
CA GLN A 599 -41.74 17.42 6.38
C GLN A 599 -41.06 16.73 7.57
N ASP A 600 -41.49 17.03 8.80
CA ASP A 600 -40.92 16.45 10.02
C ASP A 600 -41.29 14.96 10.16
N ILE A 601 -40.28 14.11 10.37
CA ILE A 601 -40.44 12.67 10.58
C ILE A 601 -40.49 12.39 12.09
N LYS A 602 -41.58 11.78 12.59
CA LYS A 602 -41.61 11.14 13.91
C LYS A 602 -41.27 9.66 13.79
N VAL A 603 -40.23 9.20 14.49
CA VAL A 603 -39.89 7.78 14.59
C VAL A 603 -39.77 7.40 16.06
N ASP A 604 -40.60 6.47 16.53
CA ASP A 604 -40.49 5.87 17.85
C ASP A 604 -39.56 4.64 17.76
N TRP A 605 -38.48 4.64 18.55
CA TRP A 605 -37.60 3.48 18.75
C TRP A 605 -37.61 3.05 20.23
N PRO A 606 -37.61 1.75 20.55
CA PRO A 606 -37.49 1.28 21.93
C PRO A 606 -36.04 1.36 22.43
N THR A 607 -35.81 2.07 23.54
CA THR A 607 -34.52 2.11 24.26
C THR A 607 -34.37 0.92 25.23
N PRO A 608 -33.20 0.27 25.34
CA PRO A 608 -32.90 -0.68 26.41
C PRO A 608 -32.54 0.05 27.73
N GLU A 609 -33.06 -0.45 28.86
CA GLU A 609 -32.74 0.00 30.21
C GLU A 609 -31.27 -0.30 30.59
N VAL A 610 -30.56 0.69 31.12
CA VAL A 610 -29.27 0.51 31.80
C VAL A 610 -29.46 0.85 33.27
N LEU A 611 -29.33 -0.14 34.14
CA LEU A 611 -29.23 0.02 35.59
C LEU A 611 -27.81 0.47 35.96
N LEU A 612 -27.69 1.61 36.63
CA LEU A 612 -26.46 2.07 37.28
C LEU A 612 -26.63 1.89 38.79
N GLU A 613 -25.84 1.03 39.42
CA GLU A 613 -25.67 1.01 40.88
C GLU A 613 -24.55 1.98 41.33
N PRO A 614 -24.67 2.60 42.52
CA PRO A 614 -23.76 3.63 42.98
C PRO A 614 -22.58 3.06 43.79
N LEU A 615 -21.35 3.42 43.42
CA LEU A 615 -20.19 3.27 44.32
C LEU A 615 -20.12 4.48 45.26
N THR A 616 -20.12 4.18 46.56
CA THR A 616 -19.95 5.13 47.68
C THR A 616 -18.46 5.25 48.06
N ASP A 617 -18.06 6.49 48.36
CA ASP A 617 -16.77 7.04 48.86
C ASP A 617 -16.28 6.40 50.20
N PRO A 618 -15.15 6.78 50.88
CA PRO A 618 -14.23 7.93 50.70
C PRO A 618 -12.70 7.74 50.98
N TRP A 619 -11.91 8.71 50.49
CA TRP A 619 -10.63 9.28 50.97
C TRP A 619 -9.80 8.61 52.11
N THR A 620 -8.48 8.45 51.87
CA THR A 620 -7.41 8.95 52.79
C THR A 620 -6.11 9.25 52.03
N ALA A 621 -5.55 10.42 52.34
CA ALA A 621 -4.25 10.90 51.91
C ALA A 621 -3.09 10.26 52.70
N ARG A 622 -1.90 10.19 52.09
CA ARG A 622 -0.60 10.45 52.75
C ARG A 622 0.46 10.76 51.70
N MET A 623 0.73 12.06 51.54
CA MET A 623 2.04 12.56 51.16
C MET A 623 2.94 12.49 52.40
N ASP A 624 4.16 12.01 52.24
CA ASP A 624 5.31 12.43 53.05
C ASP A 624 6.47 12.71 52.09
N THR A 625 6.91 13.97 52.11
CA THR A 625 8.11 14.59 51.51
C THR A 625 9.38 14.21 52.32
N PRO A 626 10.65 14.58 51.94
CA PRO A 626 10.99 15.78 51.19
C PRO A 626 12.16 15.76 50.19
N TYR A 627 12.05 16.75 49.32
CA TYR A 627 13.13 17.53 48.70
C TYR A 627 14.33 17.76 49.62
N VAL A 628 15.54 17.57 49.08
CA VAL A 628 16.74 18.30 49.51
C VAL A 628 17.31 18.99 48.27
N SER A 629 17.33 20.31 48.30
CA SER A 629 18.21 21.13 47.47
C SER A 629 19.52 21.35 48.20
N THR A 630 20.65 21.39 47.48
CA THR A 630 21.72 22.40 47.65
C THR A 630 22.76 22.27 46.54
N SER A 631 23.17 23.45 46.05
CA SER A 631 24.32 23.85 45.21
C SER A 631 24.40 23.33 43.78
#